data_AF-A0A1Q6HWT4-F1
#
_entry.id   AF-A0A1Q6HWT4-F1
#
_cell.length_a   1.000
_cell.length_b   1.000
_cell.length_c   1.000
_cell.angle_alpha   90.00
_cell.angle_beta   90.00
_cell.angle_gamma   90.00
#
_symmetry.space_group_name_H-M   'P 1'
#
loop_
_entity.id
_entity.type
_entity.pdbx_description
1 polymer ?
#
loop_
_entity_poly.entity_id
_entity_poly.type
_entity_poly.pdbx_seq_one_letter_code
_entity_poly.pdbx_strand_id
1 'polypeptide(L)'
;MEKKTLYLIYVIIVLPFAVACRDTEDNLTVSTLRSDIHDYLYTINNSEATQRLDSIMYNKTDTDKIYERFKIVHISDPHISAISTNNNYTNPINLKQSVTFANQSKLKINALIATGDFISNSSRKDAILFMESFTKHFYEGNHIPSFICTGNHDCNMIEKVSKNYISKEKIHSILFPKQTQTNQNYFYADIPNPQGGTIRIISLDMLDQPGTEYNTRIYAYYSQEQINWLGNIALKKGITDQHSIIILNHYPFQAYSPKANTYLCDGDFVHPWFMIPEIIEAYRSRSSISKTYLNKLRDNKNISVNFNFHDSKGEFICYLGGHDHFTTNFDIHDLENENKSIPPQKMLLCTNQAPSEVGIIYNRVIREVDSLSSNSFCIYAIDTKEKKIYITFFGAYKPTDKAEYPKIQIIPYSQSEVSPNSSLSENVKINQLEKM
;
A
#
# COMPACT_ATOMS: atom_id res chain seq x y z
N MET A 1 -17.20 -36.38 89.17
CA MET A 1 -17.03 -37.67 88.48
C MET A 1 -17.10 -37.42 86.98
N GLU A 2 -16.10 -37.95 86.26
CA GLU A 2 -16.07 -38.37 84.84
C GLU A 2 -16.46 -37.35 83.75
N LYS A 3 -15.48 -36.84 82.98
CA LYS A 3 -14.84 -37.38 81.76
C LYS A 3 -15.55 -36.93 80.46
N LYS A 4 -14.76 -36.17 79.69
CA LYS A 4 -14.86 -35.73 78.28
C LYS A 4 -15.68 -36.67 77.37
N THR A 5 -16.39 -36.09 76.39
CA THR A 5 -16.28 -36.47 74.97
C THR A 5 -16.73 -35.30 74.08
N LEU A 6 -15.90 -35.03 73.09
CA LEU A 6 -15.96 -34.03 72.04
C LEU A 6 -16.98 -34.46 70.96
N TYR A 7 -17.87 -33.58 70.51
CA TYR A 7 -18.56 -33.76 69.22
C TYR A 7 -18.58 -32.44 68.43
N LEU A 8 -18.18 -32.60 67.17
CA LEU A 8 -17.96 -31.60 66.13
C LEU A 8 -19.19 -30.70 65.92
N ILE A 9 -19.00 -29.38 66.01
CA ILE A 9 -20.00 -28.39 65.60
C ILE A 9 -19.69 -27.99 64.15
N TYR A 10 -20.52 -28.45 63.21
CA TYR A 10 -20.63 -27.85 61.88
C TYR A 10 -21.65 -26.70 62.00
N VAL A 11 -21.17 -25.46 62.13
CA VAL A 11 -22.00 -24.27 61.95
C VAL A 11 -21.61 -23.64 60.63
N ILE A 12 -22.52 -23.77 59.67
CA ILE A 12 -22.56 -22.99 58.44
C ILE A 12 -22.80 -21.55 58.86
N ILE A 13 -21.75 -20.72 58.82
CA ILE A 13 -21.88 -19.26 58.86
C ILE A 13 -21.83 -18.76 57.42
N VAL A 14 -23.00 -18.40 56.91
CA VAL A 14 -23.13 -17.52 55.76
C VAL A 14 -22.84 -16.10 56.26
N LEU A 15 -21.78 -15.48 55.73
CA LEU A 15 -21.63 -14.02 55.74
C LEU A 15 -20.98 -13.57 54.41
N PRO A 16 -21.40 -12.41 53.87
CA PRO A 16 -21.18 -12.04 52.48
C PRO A 16 -19.87 -11.28 52.32
N PHE A 17 -18.93 -11.83 51.55
CA PHE A 17 -17.81 -11.05 51.04
C PHE A 17 -18.22 -10.42 49.71
N ALA A 18 -18.79 -9.22 49.79
CA ALA A 18 -18.64 -8.23 48.74
C ALA A 18 -17.19 -7.72 48.79
N VAL A 19 -16.30 -8.35 48.02
CA VAL A 19 -15.07 -7.72 47.54
C VAL A 19 -14.93 -8.14 46.09
N ALA A 20 -15.24 -7.21 45.20
CA ALA A 20 -14.81 -7.28 43.81
C ALA A 20 -13.27 -7.13 43.77
N CYS A 21 -12.55 -8.23 43.57
CA CYS A 21 -11.20 -8.23 43.01
C CYS A 21 -11.36 -8.50 41.51
N ARG A 22 -11.41 -7.49 40.63
CA ARG A 22 -10.28 -6.78 39.99
C ARG A 22 -9.33 -7.70 39.20
N ASP A 23 -9.70 -7.93 37.94
CA ASP A 23 -8.85 -8.41 36.84
C ASP A 23 -7.79 -7.36 36.41
N THR A 24 -6.94 -6.88 37.31
CA THR A 24 -6.04 -5.74 37.01
C THR A 24 -4.54 -5.95 37.20
N GLU A 25 -4.04 -7.09 37.69
CA GLU A 25 -2.58 -7.25 37.90
C GLU A 25 -1.86 -8.05 36.78
N ASP A 26 -2.50 -9.07 36.19
CA ASP A 26 -1.87 -9.87 35.12
C ASP A 26 -1.83 -9.15 33.76
N ASN A 27 -2.81 -8.30 33.46
CA ASN A 27 -2.85 -7.57 32.19
C ASN A 27 -1.82 -6.43 32.13
N LEU A 28 -1.52 -5.79 33.27
CA LEU A 28 -0.58 -4.66 33.35
C LEU A 28 0.87 -5.13 33.17
N THR A 29 1.23 -6.28 33.72
CA THR A 29 2.57 -6.86 33.56
C THR A 29 2.79 -7.39 32.14
N VAL A 30 1.82 -8.08 31.55
CA VAL A 30 1.89 -8.55 30.15
C VAL A 30 1.90 -7.39 29.16
N SER A 31 1.12 -6.32 29.38
CA SER A 31 1.12 -5.15 28.49
C SER A 31 2.45 -4.39 28.50
N THR A 32 3.07 -4.28 29.68
CA THR A 32 4.35 -3.57 29.85
C THR A 32 5.51 -4.40 29.27
N LEU A 33 5.53 -5.72 29.51
CA LEU A 33 6.51 -6.62 28.88
C LEU A 33 6.40 -6.62 27.36
N ARG A 34 5.16 -6.56 26.82
CA ARG A 34 4.96 -6.43 25.37
C ARG A 34 5.45 -5.09 24.84
N SER A 35 5.21 -3.97 25.52
CA SER A 35 5.74 -2.67 25.05
C SER A 35 7.27 -2.68 24.95
N ASP A 36 7.95 -3.25 25.96
CA ASP A 36 9.42 -3.32 25.97
C ASP A 36 9.97 -4.17 24.81
N ILE A 37 9.31 -5.30 24.49
CA ILE A 37 9.66 -6.12 23.33
C ILE A 37 9.45 -5.35 22.03
N HIS A 38 8.30 -4.68 21.86
CA HIS A 38 7.99 -3.95 20.63
C HIS A 38 8.94 -2.78 20.38
N ASP A 39 9.35 -2.07 21.43
CA ASP A 39 10.33 -0.97 21.33
C ASP A 39 11.73 -1.48 20.98
N TYR A 40 12.13 -2.62 21.55
CA TYR A 40 13.39 -3.29 21.20
C TYR A 40 13.40 -3.73 19.72
N LEU A 41 12.35 -4.41 19.27
CA LEU A 41 12.22 -4.86 17.88
C LEU A 41 12.18 -3.69 16.89
N TYR A 42 11.44 -2.62 17.23
CA TYR A 42 11.43 -1.40 16.45
C TYR A 42 12.83 -0.80 16.34
N THR A 43 13.58 -0.72 17.44
CA THR A 43 14.92 -0.11 17.47
C THR A 43 15.87 -0.79 16.48
N ILE A 44 15.88 -2.13 16.45
CA ILE A 44 16.71 -2.90 15.51
C ILE A 44 16.27 -2.64 14.07
N ASN A 45 14.99 -2.87 13.76
CA ASN A 45 14.47 -2.70 12.40
C ASN A 45 14.65 -1.26 11.88
N ASN A 46 14.45 -0.27 12.75
CA ASN A 46 14.67 1.15 12.46
C ASN A 46 16.13 1.45 12.13
N SER A 47 17.06 0.94 12.94
CA SER A 47 18.50 1.12 12.72
C SER A 47 18.92 0.57 11.35
N GLU A 48 18.51 -0.67 11.05
CA GLU A 48 18.88 -1.28 9.78
C GLU A 48 18.21 -0.61 8.57
N ALA A 49 16.92 -0.27 8.66
CA ALA A 49 16.20 0.42 7.60
C ALA A 49 16.77 1.81 7.33
N THR A 50 17.16 2.53 8.40
CA THR A 50 17.88 3.82 8.30
C THR A 50 19.19 3.63 7.54
N GLN A 51 20.03 2.66 7.94
CA GLN A 51 21.31 2.42 7.29
C GLN A 51 21.17 2.11 5.79
N ARG A 52 20.16 1.30 5.43
CA ARG A 52 19.87 1.00 4.02
C ARG A 52 19.40 2.24 3.27
N LEU A 53 18.48 3.02 3.85
CA LEU A 53 17.98 4.26 3.24
C LEU A 53 19.10 5.30 3.04
N ASP A 54 19.97 5.49 4.03
CA ASP A 54 21.09 6.44 3.96
C ASP A 54 22.01 6.16 2.76
N SER A 55 22.15 4.89 2.38
CA SER A 55 22.97 4.51 1.21
C SER A 55 22.34 4.85 -0.14
N ILE A 56 21.03 5.16 -0.19
CA ILE A 56 20.28 5.46 -1.42
C ILE A 56 19.56 6.81 -1.39
N MET A 57 19.58 7.56 -0.29
CA MET A 57 18.78 8.79 -0.17
C MET A 57 19.31 9.97 -1.01
N TYR A 58 20.55 9.90 -1.49
CA TYR A 58 21.17 10.91 -2.35
C TYR A 58 21.66 10.30 -3.67
N ASN A 59 21.57 11.07 -4.75
CA ASN A 59 22.22 10.69 -5.99
C ASN A 59 23.74 10.86 -5.92
N LYS A 60 24.47 9.95 -6.56
CA LYS A 60 25.92 10.03 -6.73
C LYS A 60 26.16 10.33 -8.20
N THR A 61 26.34 11.61 -8.53
CA THR A 61 26.75 12.01 -9.88
C THR A 61 28.24 12.28 -9.91
N ASP A 62 28.87 12.17 -11.08
CA ASP A 62 30.27 12.54 -11.30
C ASP A 62 30.51 14.06 -11.18
N THR A 63 29.45 14.83 -10.92
CA THR A 63 29.52 16.26 -10.60
C THR A 63 29.49 16.43 -9.09
N ASP A 64 30.20 17.43 -8.54
CA ASP A 64 30.22 17.76 -7.10
C ASP A 64 28.82 18.13 -6.52
N LYS A 65 27.75 18.06 -7.31
CA LYS A 65 26.37 18.31 -6.88
C LYS A 65 25.69 17.02 -6.44
N ILE A 66 25.41 16.93 -5.15
CA ILE A 66 24.63 15.87 -4.52
C ILE A 66 23.19 16.36 -4.38
N TYR A 67 22.24 15.62 -4.96
CA TYR A 67 20.81 15.90 -4.83
C TYR A 67 20.14 14.84 -3.96
N GLU A 68 19.29 15.29 -3.04
CA GLU A 68 18.42 14.42 -2.27
C GLU A 68 17.34 13.83 -3.18
N ARG A 69 17.12 12.52 -3.11
CA ARG A 69 16.05 11.83 -3.84
C ARG A 69 14.69 12.08 -3.15
N PHE A 70 13.59 11.88 -3.86
CA PHE A 70 12.26 11.93 -3.26
C PHE A 70 11.97 10.59 -2.55
N LYS A 71 11.67 10.60 -1.25
CA LYS A 71 11.49 9.37 -0.46
C LYS A 71 10.07 9.12 -0.03
N ILE A 72 9.64 7.87 -0.16
CA ILE A 72 8.31 7.40 0.21
C ILE A 72 8.46 6.25 1.19
N VAL A 73 7.72 6.29 2.29
CA VAL A 73 7.38 5.09 3.06
C VAL A 73 6.07 4.56 2.50
N HIS A 74 6.06 3.32 2.00
CA HIS A 74 4.90 2.70 1.39
C HIS A 74 4.47 1.50 2.22
N ILE A 75 3.26 1.58 2.77
CA ILE A 75 2.60 0.51 3.51
C ILE A 75 1.39 0.01 2.71
N SER A 76 0.98 -1.23 2.92
CA SER A 76 -0.25 -1.76 2.35
C SER A 76 -0.82 -2.85 3.26
N ASP A 77 -2.12 -3.12 3.12
CA ASP A 77 -2.81 -4.25 3.74
C ASP A 77 -2.52 -4.36 5.26
N PRO A 78 -2.69 -3.28 6.05
CA PRO A 78 -2.50 -3.37 7.50
C PRO A 78 -3.57 -4.26 8.15
N HIS A 79 -4.76 -4.38 7.54
CA HIS A 79 -5.84 -5.24 8.03
C HIS A 79 -6.11 -5.11 9.52
N ILE A 80 -6.37 -3.86 9.93
CA ILE A 80 -6.73 -3.55 11.32
C ILE A 80 -7.96 -4.38 11.71
N SER A 81 -7.85 -5.13 12.80
CA SER A 81 -8.91 -6.03 13.25
C SER A 81 -8.83 -6.37 14.74
N ALA A 82 -9.81 -7.11 15.25
CA ALA A 82 -9.79 -7.62 16.62
C ALA A 82 -8.85 -8.83 16.81
N ILE A 83 -8.50 -9.53 15.73
CA ILE A 83 -7.73 -10.79 15.80
C ILE A 83 -6.27 -10.61 15.38
N SER A 84 -5.91 -9.53 14.67
CA SER A 84 -4.52 -9.26 14.35
C SER A 84 -3.76 -8.88 15.62
N THR A 85 -2.71 -9.63 15.98
CA THR A 85 -1.91 -9.34 17.17
C THR A 85 -1.15 -8.02 17.03
N ASN A 86 -0.45 -7.83 15.91
CA ASN A 86 0.41 -6.66 15.71
C ASN A 86 -0.31 -5.46 15.09
N ASN A 87 -1.51 -5.67 14.52
CA ASN A 87 -2.40 -4.63 14.00
C ASN A 87 -3.79 -4.70 14.65
N ASN A 88 -3.83 -4.93 15.97
CA ASN A 88 -5.08 -4.91 16.72
C ASN A 88 -5.70 -3.51 16.68
N TYR A 89 -7.01 -3.39 16.47
CA TYR A 89 -7.68 -2.09 16.40
C TYR A 89 -7.53 -1.22 17.67
N THR A 90 -7.27 -1.80 18.83
CA THR A 90 -7.03 -1.02 20.05
C THR A 90 -5.60 -0.48 20.11
N ASN A 91 -4.64 -1.17 19.50
CA ASN A 91 -3.23 -0.84 19.53
C ASN A 91 -2.49 -1.43 18.30
N PRO A 92 -2.59 -0.79 17.12
CA PRO A 92 -1.97 -1.33 15.92
C PRO A 92 -0.50 -0.95 15.86
N ILE A 93 0.32 -1.73 16.56
CA ILE A 93 1.75 -1.50 16.78
C ILE A 93 2.50 -1.35 15.45
N ASN A 94 2.24 -2.22 14.47
CA ASN A 94 2.99 -2.17 13.21
C ASN A 94 2.67 -0.91 12.40
N LEU A 95 1.41 -0.49 12.36
CA LEU A 95 0.99 0.79 11.77
C LEU A 95 1.67 1.98 12.48
N LYS A 96 1.65 2.00 13.82
CA LYS A 96 2.31 3.04 14.62
C LYS A 96 3.80 3.12 14.32
N GLN A 97 4.49 1.98 14.24
CA GLN A 97 5.91 1.92 13.90
C GLN A 97 6.20 2.52 12.52
N SER A 98 5.36 2.28 11.51
CA SER A 98 5.52 2.87 10.18
C SER A 98 5.39 4.39 10.20
N VAL A 99 4.42 4.92 10.95
CA VAL A 99 4.24 6.37 11.15
C VAL A 99 5.43 6.97 11.90
N THR A 100 5.87 6.34 12.99
CA THR A 100 7.06 6.76 13.75
C THR A 100 8.31 6.76 12.88
N PHE A 101 8.49 5.73 12.04
CA PHE A 101 9.62 5.64 11.13
C PHE A 101 9.60 6.81 10.13
N ALA A 102 8.45 7.04 9.48
CA ALA A 102 8.28 8.08 8.47
C ALA A 102 8.52 9.50 9.04
N ASN A 103 8.13 9.73 10.29
CA ASN A 103 8.26 11.03 10.97
C ASN A 103 9.70 11.41 11.37
N GLN A 104 10.69 10.51 11.23
CA GLN A 104 12.07 10.82 11.60
C GLN A 104 12.65 11.91 10.70
N SER A 105 12.90 13.08 11.28
CA SER A 105 13.42 14.26 10.57
C SER A 105 14.71 13.98 9.80
N LYS A 106 15.62 13.16 10.34
CA LYS A 106 16.89 12.77 9.69
C LYS A 106 16.68 12.02 8.36
N LEU A 107 15.60 11.25 8.25
CA LEU A 107 15.27 10.47 7.05
C LEU A 107 14.64 11.34 5.97
N LYS A 108 14.10 12.51 6.35
CA LYS A 108 13.51 13.51 5.46
C LYS A 108 12.46 12.90 4.51
N ILE A 109 11.65 11.94 4.98
CA ILE A 109 10.64 11.27 4.16
C ILE A 109 9.67 12.32 3.59
N ASN A 110 9.40 12.24 2.29
CA ASN A 110 8.56 13.22 1.59
C ASN A 110 7.08 12.84 1.63
N ALA A 111 6.78 11.54 1.64
CA ALA A 111 5.41 11.04 1.73
C ALA A 111 5.30 9.70 2.47
N LEU A 112 4.21 9.52 3.21
CA LEU A 112 3.74 8.22 3.69
C LEU A 112 2.52 7.79 2.86
N ILE A 113 2.58 6.63 2.22
CA ILE A 113 1.55 6.14 1.31
C ILE A 113 0.99 4.82 1.83
N ALA A 114 -0.34 4.69 1.86
CA ALA A 114 -1.03 3.45 2.21
C ALA A 114 -1.97 2.99 1.09
N THR A 115 -1.73 1.84 0.48
CA THR A 115 -2.48 1.38 -0.70
C THR A 115 -3.55 0.36 -0.40
N GLY A 116 -4.54 0.74 0.39
CA GLY A 116 -5.77 -0.05 0.59
C GLY A 116 -5.69 -1.17 1.62
N ASP A 117 -6.85 -1.77 1.83
CA ASP A 117 -7.08 -2.89 2.75
C ASP A 117 -6.69 -2.56 4.20
N PHE A 118 -7.17 -1.39 4.62
CA PHE A 118 -6.89 -0.82 5.93
C PHE A 118 -7.46 -1.66 7.06
N ILE A 119 -8.55 -2.36 6.79
CA ILE A 119 -9.28 -3.17 7.76
C ILE A 119 -9.41 -4.62 7.31
N SER A 120 -9.59 -5.55 8.24
CA SER A 120 -10.12 -6.87 7.88
C SER A 120 -11.62 -6.78 7.64
N ASN A 121 -12.12 -7.66 6.77
CA ASN A 121 -13.54 -7.86 6.55
C ASN A 121 -14.27 -8.18 7.87
N SER A 122 -15.32 -7.43 8.20
CA SER A 122 -16.08 -7.59 9.45
C SER A 122 -17.48 -6.99 9.35
N SER A 123 -18.29 -7.16 10.41
CA SER A 123 -19.61 -6.55 10.51
C SER A 123 -19.52 -5.03 10.27
N ARG A 124 -20.61 -4.38 9.84
CA ARG A 124 -20.62 -2.92 9.61
C ARG A 124 -20.07 -2.12 10.79
N LYS A 125 -20.47 -2.52 12.00
CA LYS A 125 -20.07 -1.86 13.24
C LYS A 125 -18.57 -1.97 13.46
N ASP A 126 -18.02 -3.18 13.33
CA ASP A 126 -16.60 -3.43 13.59
C ASP A 126 -15.73 -2.86 12.46
N ALA A 127 -16.17 -2.95 11.21
CA ALA A 127 -15.47 -2.35 10.08
C ALA A 127 -15.34 -0.83 10.23
N ILE A 128 -16.40 -0.13 10.68
CA ILE A 128 -16.33 1.31 10.99
C ILE A 128 -15.31 1.56 12.12
N LEU A 129 -15.37 0.78 13.20
CA LEU A 129 -14.43 0.89 14.33
C LEU A 129 -12.98 0.69 13.89
N PHE A 130 -12.72 -0.27 13.00
CA PHE A 130 -11.39 -0.56 12.48
C PHE A 130 -10.90 0.56 11.55
N MET A 131 -11.78 1.13 10.71
CA MET A 131 -11.41 2.28 9.85
C MET A 131 -11.09 3.51 10.69
N GLU A 132 -11.86 3.76 11.76
CA GLU A 132 -11.61 4.84 12.71
C GLU A 132 -10.27 4.63 13.44
N SER A 133 -9.94 3.40 13.83
CA SER A 133 -8.65 3.05 14.40
C SER A 133 -7.48 3.27 13.43
N PHE A 134 -7.61 2.78 12.18
CA PHE A 134 -6.63 3.03 11.12
C PHE A 134 -6.39 4.53 10.96
N THR A 135 -7.47 5.29 10.72
CA THR A 135 -7.41 6.74 10.47
C THR A 135 -6.74 7.47 11.62
N LYS A 136 -7.14 7.15 12.86
CA LYS A 136 -6.54 7.70 14.07
C LYS A 136 -5.04 7.48 14.06
N HIS A 137 -4.59 6.23 13.93
CA HIS A 137 -3.18 5.90 14.06
C HIS A 137 -2.32 6.26 12.84
N PHE A 138 -2.93 6.41 11.67
CA PHE A 138 -2.25 6.85 10.46
C PHE A 138 -2.05 8.37 10.39
N TYR A 139 -3.00 9.16 10.93
CA TYR A 139 -2.94 10.63 10.85
C TYR A 139 -2.55 11.33 12.17
N GLU A 140 -2.92 10.80 13.33
CA GLU A 140 -2.59 11.42 14.62
C GLU A 140 -1.09 11.30 14.90
N GLY A 141 -0.42 12.43 15.13
CA GLY A 141 1.03 12.48 15.30
C GLY A 141 1.84 12.24 14.01
N ASN A 142 1.18 12.21 12.85
CA ASN A 142 1.84 12.15 11.55
C ASN A 142 2.00 13.55 10.96
N HIS A 143 3.25 13.98 10.79
CA HIS A 143 3.61 15.33 10.35
C HIS A 143 4.07 15.37 8.88
N ILE A 144 4.08 14.22 8.20
CA ILE A 144 4.50 14.08 6.80
C ILE A 144 3.26 14.06 5.89
N PRO A 145 3.31 14.63 4.68
CA PRO A 145 2.28 14.44 3.68
C PRO A 145 1.92 12.97 3.52
N SER A 146 0.63 12.64 3.62
CA SER A 146 0.21 11.25 3.68
C SER A 146 -1.00 11.00 2.80
N PHE A 147 -0.95 9.92 2.03
CA PHE A 147 -1.88 9.63 0.95
C PHE A 147 -2.34 8.18 1.00
N ILE A 148 -3.60 7.97 0.65
CA ILE A 148 -4.23 6.66 0.70
C ILE A 148 -5.01 6.42 -0.60
N CYS A 149 -5.10 5.17 -1.05
CA CYS A 149 -6.16 4.69 -1.95
C CYS A 149 -6.91 3.55 -1.25
N THR A 150 -8.18 3.34 -1.60
CA THR A 150 -8.99 2.27 -0.99
C THR A 150 -8.60 0.89 -1.53
N GLY A 151 -8.75 -0.14 -0.70
CA GLY A 151 -8.72 -1.54 -1.11
C GLY A 151 -10.09 -2.21 -1.04
N ASN A 152 -10.19 -3.46 -1.48
CA ASN A 152 -11.44 -4.20 -1.55
C ASN A 152 -12.00 -4.56 -0.16
N HIS A 153 -11.20 -4.66 0.88
CA HIS A 153 -11.66 -4.89 2.25
C HIS A 153 -12.25 -3.63 2.91
N ASP A 154 -12.00 -2.44 2.34
CA ASP A 154 -12.47 -1.16 2.88
C ASP A 154 -13.95 -0.86 2.59
N CYS A 155 -14.74 -1.86 2.18
CA CYS A 155 -16.16 -1.71 1.83
C CYS A 155 -17.13 -2.57 2.65
N ASN A 156 -16.64 -3.45 3.55
CA ASN A 156 -17.39 -4.40 4.37
C ASN A 156 -18.51 -5.20 3.65
N MET A 157 -18.43 -5.41 2.33
CA MET A 157 -19.43 -6.14 1.54
C MET A 157 -19.34 -7.67 1.74
N ILE A 158 -19.48 -8.12 3.00
CA ILE A 158 -19.48 -9.54 3.39
C ILE A 158 -20.88 -10.12 3.56
N GLU A 159 -21.86 -9.28 3.92
CA GLU A 159 -23.23 -9.73 4.15
C GLU A 159 -24.04 -9.74 2.85
N LYS A 160 -25.14 -10.52 2.80
CA LYS A 160 -26.03 -10.52 1.62
C LYS A 160 -26.92 -9.27 1.52
N VAL A 161 -27.09 -8.53 2.62
CA VAL A 161 -28.06 -7.42 2.70
C VAL A 161 -27.34 -6.09 2.56
N SER A 162 -27.59 -5.40 1.44
CA SER A 162 -26.88 -4.16 1.10
C SER A 162 -27.08 -2.99 2.07
N LYS A 163 -28.17 -2.98 2.83
CA LYS A 163 -28.41 -1.98 3.88
C LYS A 163 -27.33 -1.98 4.98
N ASN A 164 -26.60 -3.09 5.12
CA ASN A 164 -25.54 -3.25 6.11
C ASN A 164 -24.15 -2.87 5.56
N TYR A 165 -24.04 -2.45 4.30
CA TYR A 165 -22.78 -1.97 3.75
C TYR A 165 -22.49 -0.53 4.17
N ILE A 166 -21.23 -0.22 4.41
CA ILE A 166 -20.76 1.13 4.69
C ILE A 166 -20.94 1.93 3.40
N SER A 167 -21.61 3.07 3.50
CA SER A 167 -21.83 3.93 2.34
C SER A 167 -20.55 4.65 1.95
N LYS A 168 -20.46 5.06 0.69
CA LYS A 168 -19.33 5.84 0.18
C LYS A 168 -19.06 7.09 1.01
N GLU A 169 -20.12 7.78 1.44
CA GLU A 169 -20.03 8.99 2.27
C GLU A 169 -19.44 8.68 3.65
N LYS A 170 -19.79 7.52 4.23
CA LYS A 170 -19.25 7.11 5.52
C LYS A 170 -17.77 6.71 5.39
N ILE A 171 -17.39 5.98 4.33
CA ILE A 171 -15.99 5.70 3.99
C ILE A 171 -15.22 7.01 3.86
N HIS A 172 -15.74 7.95 3.05
CA HIS A 172 -15.16 9.28 2.85
C HIS A 172 -14.91 10.02 4.16
N SER A 173 -15.94 10.11 5.01
CA SER A 173 -15.88 10.86 6.27
C SER A 173 -14.87 10.33 7.28
N ILE A 174 -14.53 9.03 7.19
CA ILE A 174 -13.57 8.40 8.09
C ILE A 174 -12.17 8.46 7.48
N LEU A 175 -12.00 7.93 6.26
CA LEU A 175 -10.68 7.71 5.67
C LEU A 175 -10.07 8.96 5.04
N PHE A 176 -10.88 9.93 4.61
CA PHE A 176 -10.41 11.09 3.85
C PHE A 176 -10.64 12.43 4.59
N PRO A 177 -10.31 12.55 5.89
CA PRO A 177 -10.69 13.72 6.70
C PRO A 177 -10.00 15.02 6.26
N LYS A 178 -8.95 14.93 5.44
CA LYS A 178 -8.21 16.07 4.89
C LYS A 178 -8.71 16.52 3.50
N GLN A 179 -9.62 15.77 2.89
CA GLN A 179 -10.16 16.10 1.57
C GLN A 179 -11.42 16.95 1.70
N THR A 180 -11.53 18.00 0.89
CA THR A 180 -12.65 18.95 0.94
C THR A 180 -13.76 18.62 -0.05
N GLN A 181 -13.50 17.75 -1.04
CA GLN A 181 -14.47 17.29 -2.02
C GLN A 181 -15.34 16.21 -1.39
N THR A 182 -16.58 16.56 -1.06
CA THR A 182 -17.51 15.62 -0.44
C THR A 182 -17.84 14.47 -1.41
N ASN A 183 -17.85 13.24 -0.90
CA ASN A 183 -18.30 12.02 -1.58
C ASN A 183 -17.44 11.55 -2.77
N GLN A 184 -16.20 12.04 -2.88
CA GLN A 184 -15.17 11.54 -3.79
C GLN A 184 -13.97 11.07 -2.97
N ASN A 185 -13.62 9.79 -3.09
CA ASN A 185 -12.47 9.20 -2.38
C ASN A 185 -11.20 9.15 -3.24
N TYR A 186 -11.30 9.56 -4.51
CA TYR A 186 -10.18 9.76 -5.40
C TYR A 186 -9.79 11.25 -5.43
N PHE A 187 -8.50 11.53 -5.53
CA PHE A 187 -7.97 12.90 -5.50
C PHE A 187 -6.54 12.94 -6.05
N TYR A 188 -5.98 14.13 -6.26
CA TYR A 188 -4.54 14.29 -6.50
C TYR A 188 -3.94 15.34 -5.57
N ALA A 189 -2.64 15.21 -5.29
CA ALA A 189 -1.88 16.17 -4.51
C ALA A 189 -0.49 16.36 -5.12
N ASP A 190 -0.01 17.60 -5.05
CA ASP A 190 1.29 18.01 -5.59
C ASP A 190 2.27 18.25 -4.43
N ILE A 191 3.44 17.63 -4.48
CA ILE A 191 4.47 17.68 -3.44
C ILE A 191 5.79 18.17 -4.06
N PRO A 192 6.52 19.10 -3.41
CA PRO A 192 7.84 19.50 -3.90
C PRO A 192 8.81 18.32 -4.03
N ASN A 193 9.50 18.24 -5.16
CA ASN A 193 10.59 17.28 -5.37
C ASN A 193 11.92 17.91 -4.93
N PRO A 194 12.69 17.30 -4.02
CA PRO A 194 14.01 17.81 -3.61
C PRO A 194 15.02 17.95 -4.76
N GLN A 195 14.82 17.23 -5.87
CA GLN A 195 15.66 17.35 -7.08
C GLN A 195 15.22 18.48 -8.03
N GLY A 196 14.17 19.23 -7.68
CA GLY A 196 13.51 20.24 -8.49
C GLY A 196 12.19 19.75 -9.09
N GLY A 197 11.22 20.66 -9.25
CA GLY A 197 9.89 20.33 -9.75
C GLY A 197 8.94 19.77 -8.70
N THR A 198 8.00 18.94 -9.14
CA THR A 198 6.84 18.49 -8.34
C THR A 198 6.54 17.01 -8.59
N ILE A 199 6.29 16.24 -7.53
CA ILE A 199 5.68 14.92 -7.63
C ILE A 199 4.16 15.06 -7.42
N ARG A 200 3.37 14.68 -8.42
CA ARG A 200 1.93 14.53 -8.30
C ARG A 200 1.60 13.10 -7.89
N ILE A 201 0.92 12.95 -6.76
CA ILE A 201 0.32 11.70 -6.32
C ILE A 201 -1.15 11.71 -6.75
N ILE A 202 -1.58 10.73 -7.54
CA ILE A 202 -2.97 10.54 -7.93
C ILE A 202 -3.49 9.30 -7.20
N SER A 203 -4.51 9.46 -6.37
CA SER A 203 -5.18 8.36 -5.69
C SER A 203 -6.48 7.98 -6.39
N LEU A 204 -6.62 6.68 -6.70
CA LEU A 204 -7.83 6.10 -7.27
C LEU A 204 -8.67 5.42 -6.18
N ASP A 205 -9.98 5.40 -6.40
CA ASP A 205 -10.96 4.71 -5.54
C ASP A 205 -11.53 3.53 -6.33
N MET A 206 -11.11 2.31 -5.96
CA MET A 206 -11.60 1.07 -6.57
C MET A 206 -12.99 0.65 -6.09
N LEU A 207 -13.56 1.38 -5.11
CA LEU A 207 -14.89 1.17 -4.56
C LEU A 207 -15.93 2.12 -5.17
N ASP A 208 -15.56 2.90 -6.18
CA ASP A 208 -16.34 4.02 -6.73
C ASP A 208 -17.50 3.57 -7.63
N GLN A 209 -18.39 2.74 -7.09
CA GLN A 209 -19.56 2.21 -7.78
C GLN A 209 -20.84 3.00 -7.50
N PRO A 210 -21.80 3.02 -8.44
CA PRO A 210 -23.13 3.56 -8.19
C PRO A 210 -23.87 2.67 -7.18
N GLY A 211 -24.01 3.14 -5.94
CA GLY A 211 -24.68 2.39 -4.88
C GLY A 211 -23.91 1.14 -4.48
N THR A 212 -24.53 -0.04 -4.64
CA THR A 212 -24.00 -1.34 -4.19
C THR A 212 -24.20 -2.43 -5.25
N GLU A 213 -24.13 -2.03 -6.53
CA GLU A 213 -24.43 -2.87 -7.70
C GLU A 213 -23.48 -4.07 -7.88
N TYR A 214 -22.23 -3.93 -7.45
CA TYR A 214 -21.16 -4.90 -7.56
C TYR A 214 -20.58 -5.19 -6.18
N ASN A 215 -20.18 -6.43 -5.94
CA ASN A 215 -19.45 -6.74 -4.73
C ASN A 215 -18.00 -6.24 -4.88
N THR A 216 -17.72 -5.01 -4.45
CA THR A 216 -16.38 -4.40 -4.54
C THR A 216 -15.34 -5.02 -3.62
N ARG A 217 -15.76 -5.96 -2.76
CA ARG A 217 -14.82 -6.87 -2.08
C ARG A 217 -14.13 -7.83 -3.06
N ILE A 218 -14.78 -8.14 -4.19
CA ILE A 218 -14.30 -9.07 -5.21
C ILE A 218 -13.94 -8.33 -6.48
N TYR A 219 -14.71 -7.30 -6.84
CA TYR A 219 -14.58 -6.63 -8.13
C TYR A 219 -14.20 -5.16 -7.98
N ALA A 220 -12.99 -4.80 -8.43
CA ALA A 220 -12.58 -3.40 -8.58
C ALA A 220 -13.52 -2.67 -9.55
N TYR A 221 -14.02 -1.50 -9.15
CA TYR A 221 -14.88 -0.67 -9.98
C TYR A 221 -14.43 0.79 -9.95
N TYR A 222 -14.32 1.39 -11.13
CA TYR A 222 -14.07 2.83 -11.32
C TYR A 222 -15.22 3.42 -12.11
N SER A 223 -15.88 4.46 -11.60
CA SER A 223 -16.99 5.10 -12.31
C SER A 223 -16.51 5.84 -13.56
N GLN A 224 -17.45 6.08 -14.48
CA GLN A 224 -17.23 6.97 -15.62
C GLN A 224 -16.79 8.37 -15.16
N GLU A 225 -17.30 8.84 -14.03
CA GLU A 225 -16.95 10.13 -13.44
C GLU A 225 -15.47 10.16 -13.02
N GLN A 226 -15.00 9.14 -12.30
CA GLN A 226 -13.60 9.04 -11.90
C GLN A 226 -12.67 8.88 -13.10
N ILE A 227 -13.03 8.06 -14.09
CA ILE A 227 -12.20 7.90 -15.30
C ILE A 227 -12.15 9.20 -16.11
N ASN A 228 -13.25 9.93 -16.21
CA ASN A 228 -13.26 11.26 -16.81
C ASN A 228 -12.41 12.26 -16.02
N TRP A 229 -12.50 12.22 -14.68
CA TRP A 229 -11.68 13.06 -13.80
C TRP A 229 -10.19 12.75 -13.98
N LEU A 230 -9.79 11.48 -14.07
CA LEU A 230 -8.41 11.07 -14.30
C LEU A 230 -7.88 11.69 -15.60
N GLY A 231 -8.57 11.45 -16.73
CA GLY A 231 -8.13 11.87 -18.06
C GLY A 231 -8.23 13.38 -18.32
N ASN A 232 -9.25 14.06 -17.77
CA ASN A 232 -9.50 15.47 -18.05
C ASN A 232 -8.95 16.44 -16.99
N ILE A 233 -8.77 15.97 -15.75
CA ILE A 233 -8.38 16.83 -14.62
C ILE A 233 -7.05 16.36 -14.04
N ALA A 234 -6.97 15.15 -13.49
CA ALA A 234 -5.82 14.71 -12.71
C ALA A 234 -4.52 14.67 -13.54
N LEU A 235 -4.61 14.28 -14.81
CA LEU A 235 -3.50 14.21 -15.77
C LEU A 235 -3.28 15.50 -16.58
N LYS A 236 -4.02 16.59 -16.33
CA LYS A 236 -3.93 17.81 -17.15
C LYS A 236 -3.81 19.08 -16.33
N LYS A 237 -4.65 19.24 -15.32
CA LYS A 237 -4.81 20.51 -14.59
C LYS A 237 -3.52 20.89 -13.86
N GLY A 238 -2.90 21.98 -14.29
CA GLY A 238 -1.70 22.55 -13.67
C GLY A 238 -0.41 21.75 -13.88
N ILE A 239 -0.42 20.69 -14.70
CA ILE A 239 0.77 19.90 -14.96
C ILE A 239 1.72 20.68 -15.88
N THR A 240 3.01 20.65 -15.54
CA THR A 240 4.11 21.26 -16.31
C THR A 240 5.18 20.21 -16.62
N ASP A 241 6.17 20.55 -17.44
CA ASP A 241 7.29 19.67 -17.77
C ASP A 241 8.20 19.34 -16.56
N GLN A 242 7.96 19.99 -15.41
CA GLN A 242 8.63 19.74 -14.14
C GLN A 242 7.83 18.85 -13.18
N HIS A 243 6.72 18.27 -13.65
CA HIS A 243 5.94 17.32 -12.87
C HIS A 243 6.37 15.89 -13.16
N SER A 244 6.39 15.06 -12.13
CA SER A 244 6.43 13.60 -12.25
C SER A 244 5.23 12.99 -11.52
N ILE A 245 4.72 11.86 -11.99
CA ILE A 245 3.41 11.33 -11.57
C ILE A 245 3.56 9.93 -10.99
N ILE A 246 2.94 9.71 -9.83
CA ILE A 246 2.75 8.40 -9.21
C ILE A 246 1.25 8.18 -9.03
N ILE A 247 0.76 7.00 -9.39
CA ILE A 247 -0.65 6.65 -9.26
C ILE A 247 -0.81 5.56 -8.20
N LEU A 248 -1.75 5.72 -7.29
CA LEU A 248 -2.06 4.76 -6.23
C LEU A 248 -3.26 3.93 -6.65
N ASN A 249 -3.09 2.61 -6.65
CA ASN A 249 -4.11 1.65 -7.03
C ASN A 249 -3.89 0.35 -6.28
N HIS A 250 -4.91 -0.15 -5.58
CA HIS A 250 -4.74 -1.34 -4.75
C HIS A 250 -4.48 -2.61 -5.59
N TYR A 251 -5.37 -2.94 -6.53
CA TYR A 251 -5.27 -4.16 -7.34
C TYR A 251 -4.12 -4.13 -8.35
N PRO A 252 -3.42 -5.26 -8.58
CA PRO A 252 -2.44 -5.38 -9.64
C PRO A 252 -3.06 -5.16 -11.03
N PHE A 253 -2.43 -4.32 -11.86
CA PHE A 253 -2.82 -4.16 -13.26
C PHE A 253 -2.27 -5.29 -14.13
N GLN A 254 -2.89 -6.47 -14.01
CA GLN A 254 -2.67 -7.63 -14.87
C GLN A 254 -3.99 -8.39 -15.08
N ALA A 255 -4.02 -9.28 -16.06
CA ALA A 255 -5.15 -10.18 -16.26
C ALA A 255 -5.38 -11.06 -15.03
N TYR A 256 -6.65 -11.29 -14.67
CA TYR A 256 -6.99 -12.23 -13.61
C TYR A 256 -6.51 -13.65 -13.95
N SER A 257 -5.84 -14.31 -13.02
CA SER A 257 -5.42 -15.70 -13.15
C SER A 257 -5.70 -16.50 -11.88
N PRO A 258 -6.71 -17.40 -11.86
CA PRO A 258 -6.99 -18.25 -10.70
C PRO A 258 -5.87 -19.25 -10.40
N LYS A 259 -4.96 -19.47 -11.35
CA LYS A 259 -3.78 -20.33 -11.20
C LYS A 259 -2.52 -19.59 -10.77
N ALA A 260 -2.64 -18.31 -10.39
CA ALA A 260 -1.51 -17.48 -9.94
C ALA A 260 -0.39 -17.31 -10.99
N ASN A 261 -0.74 -17.27 -12.29
CA ASN A 261 0.19 -16.95 -13.39
C ASN A 261 0.46 -15.44 -13.51
N THR A 262 -0.41 -14.62 -12.94
CA THR A 262 -0.32 -13.17 -12.80
C THR A 262 -0.52 -12.84 -11.33
N TYR A 263 -0.14 -11.64 -10.92
CA TYR A 263 -0.29 -11.24 -9.52
C TYR A 263 -1.76 -11.06 -9.11
N LEU A 264 -2.64 -10.65 -10.02
CA LEU A 264 -4.09 -10.67 -9.77
C LEU A 264 -4.66 -12.11 -9.78
N CYS A 265 -4.60 -12.81 -8.64
CA CYS A 265 -5.12 -14.18 -8.51
C CYS A 265 -6.36 -14.32 -7.61
N ASP A 266 -6.71 -13.28 -6.86
CA ASP A 266 -7.98 -13.15 -6.16
C ASP A 266 -8.62 -11.81 -6.52
N GLY A 267 -9.95 -11.78 -6.62
CA GLY A 267 -10.69 -10.67 -7.19
C GLY A 267 -10.46 -10.45 -8.70
N ASP A 268 -11.20 -9.52 -9.28
CA ASP A 268 -11.00 -9.07 -10.68
C ASP A 268 -11.48 -7.61 -10.84
N PHE A 269 -11.34 -7.04 -12.02
CA PHE A 269 -11.89 -5.74 -12.39
C PHE A 269 -13.24 -5.92 -13.11
N VAL A 270 -14.23 -5.07 -12.79
CA VAL A 270 -15.52 -5.05 -13.51
C VAL A 270 -15.33 -4.69 -14.98
N HIS A 271 -14.47 -3.70 -15.27
CA HIS A 271 -13.99 -3.37 -16.61
C HIS A 271 -12.62 -4.02 -16.83
N PRO A 272 -12.09 -4.13 -18.06
CA PRO A 272 -10.77 -4.72 -18.27
C PRO A 272 -9.68 -4.04 -17.44
N TRP A 273 -8.79 -4.85 -16.86
CA TRP A 273 -7.68 -4.41 -16.02
C TRP A 273 -6.78 -3.39 -16.74
N PHE A 274 -6.70 -3.46 -18.08
CA PHE A 274 -5.89 -2.58 -18.90
C PHE A 274 -6.51 -1.18 -19.13
N MET A 275 -7.74 -0.90 -18.68
CA MET A 275 -8.41 0.39 -18.94
C MET A 275 -7.59 1.59 -18.46
N ILE A 276 -7.13 1.58 -17.22
CA ILE A 276 -6.31 2.67 -16.66
C ILE A 276 -4.90 2.66 -17.29
N PRO A 277 -4.20 1.51 -17.38
CA PRO A 277 -2.93 1.43 -18.11
C PRO A 277 -2.96 1.99 -19.53
N GLU A 278 -4.00 1.72 -20.35
CA GLU A 278 -4.11 2.27 -21.71
C GLU A 278 -4.31 3.79 -21.72
N ILE A 279 -5.03 4.35 -20.75
CA ILE A 279 -5.16 5.82 -20.58
C ILE A 279 -3.78 6.43 -20.26
N ILE A 280 -3.03 5.82 -19.35
CA ILE A 280 -1.68 6.29 -18.98
C ILE A 280 -0.69 6.09 -20.13
N GLU A 281 -0.85 5.03 -20.92
CA GLU A 281 -0.06 4.77 -22.12
C GLU A 281 -0.24 5.88 -23.15
N ALA A 282 -1.49 6.29 -23.39
CA ALA A 282 -1.79 7.40 -24.30
C ALA A 282 -1.23 8.73 -23.76
N TYR A 283 -1.35 8.96 -22.45
CA TYR A 283 -0.78 10.14 -21.79
C TYR A 283 0.74 10.24 -21.95
N ARG A 284 1.48 9.18 -21.60
CA ARG A 284 2.95 9.16 -21.65
C ARG A 284 3.50 9.13 -23.08
N SER A 285 2.70 8.62 -24.02
CA SER A 285 3.02 8.61 -25.46
C SER A 285 2.63 9.90 -26.18
N ARG A 286 2.05 10.88 -25.47
CA ARG A 286 1.55 12.13 -26.04
C ARG A 286 0.62 11.89 -27.23
N SER A 287 -0.32 10.97 -27.07
CA SER A 287 -1.29 10.56 -28.08
C SER A 287 -2.73 10.76 -27.61
N SER A 288 -3.70 10.42 -28.45
CA SER A 288 -5.11 10.41 -28.07
C SER A 288 -5.60 8.99 -27.85
N ILE A 289 -6.60 8.83 -27.00
CA ILE A 289 -7.32 7.56 -26.80
C ILE A 289 -8.82 7.80 -26.90
N SER A 290 -9.48 7.04 -27.78
CA SER A 290 -10.94 6.96 -27.84
C SER A 290 -11.34 5.48 -27.89
N LYS A 291 -11.92 4.98 -26.81
CA LYS A 291 -12.21 3.55 -26.63
C LYS A 291 -13.37 3.34 -25.67
N THR A 292 -14.11 2.25 -25.89
CA THR A 292 -15.14 1.77 -24.95
C THR A 292 -14.68 0.47 -24.31
N TYR A 293 -14.62 0.46 -22.99
CA TYR A 293 -14.26 -0.67 -22.14
C TYR A 293 -15.52 -1.37 -21.65
N LEU A 294 -15.68 -2.63 -22.06
CA LEU A 294 -16.86 -3.41 -21.74
C LEU A 294 -16.92 -3.76 -20.26
N ASN A 295 -18.10 -3.71 -19.67
CA ASN A 295 -18.33 -4.24 -18.34
C ASN A 295 -18.53 -5.76 -18.43
N LYS A 296 -17.68 -6.54 -17.75
CA LYS A 296 -17.68 -8.00 -17.80
C LYS A 296 -18.92 -8.65 -17.20
N LEU A 297 -19.67 -7.90 -16.39
CA LEU A 297 -20.80 -8.41 -15.60
C LEU A 297 -22.15 -7.93 -16.13
N ARG A 298 -22.19 -6.79 -16.85
CA ARG A 298 -23.44 -6.16 -17.34
C ARG A 298 -23.22 -5.36 -18.63
N ASP A 299 -23.87 -5.76 -19.73
CA ASP A 299 -23.65 -5.23 -21.09
C ASP A 299 -23.91 -3.72 -21.28
N ASN A 300 -24.68 -3.06 -20.41
CA ASN A 300 -25.10 -1.66 -20.54
C ASN A 300 -24.38 -0.68 -19.58
N LYS A 301 -23.30 -1.12 -18.94
CA LYS A 301 -22.55 -0.34 -17.93
C LYS A 301 -21.08 -0.15 -18.32
N ASN A 302 -20.82 -0.04 -19.62
CA ASN A 302 -19.49 0.17 -20.20
C ASN A 302 -18.94 1.56 -19.84
N ILE A 303 -17.62 1.69 -19.87
CA ILE A 303 -16.92 2.97 -19.71
C ILE A 303 -16.41 3.41 -21.07
N SER A 304 -16.67 4.65 -21.47
CA SER A 304 -16.14 5.21 -22.71
C SER A 304 -15.22 6.37 -22.42
N VAL A 305 -14.07 6.41 -23.10
CA VAL A 305 -13.09 7.48 -22.97
C VAL A 305 -12.88 8.17 -24.31
N ASN A 306 -12.57 9.46 -24.27
CA ASN A 306 -12.11 10.25 -25.40
C ASN A 306 -11.19 11.35 -24.86
N PHE A 307 -9.90 11.06 -24.76
CA PHE A 307 -8.91 11.97 -24.22
C PHE A 307 -7.84 12.26 -25.26
N ASN A 308 -7.50 13.54 -25.41
CA ASN A 308 -6.35 14.00 -26.19
C ASN A 308 -5.21 14.40 -25.23
N PHE A 309 -4.03 13.79 -25.41
CA PHE A 309 -2.82 14.07 -24.65
C PHE A 309 -1.65 14.54 -25.52
N HIS A 310 -1.86 15.03 -26.75
CA HIS A 310 -0.75 15.51 -27.59
C HIS A 310 0.09 16.61 -26.92
N ASP A 311 -0.56 17.50 -26.17
CA ASP A 311 0.08 18.58 -25.42
C ASP A 311 0.31 18.24 -23.93
N SER A 312 0.20 16.96 -23.56
CA SER A 312 0.46 16.53 -22.18
C SER A 312 1.91 16.80 -21.80
N LYS A 313 2.09 17.18 -20.54
CA LYS A 313 3.39 17.50 -19.94
C LYS A 313 3.59 16.62 -18.73
N GLY A 314 4.82 16.50 -18.24
CA GLY A 314 5.13 15.74 -17.04
C GLY A 314 5.30 14.25 -17.30
N GLU A 315 6.01 13.57 -16.41
CA GLU A 315 6.51 12.22 -16.64
C GLU A 315 5.87 11.21 -15.68
N PHE A 316 5.36 10.10 -16.21
CA PHE A 316 4.85 9.00 -15.38
C PHE A 316 6.01 8.19 -14.79
N ILE A 317 5.98 7.96 -13.47
CA ILE A 317 6.99 7.16 -12.75
C ILE A 317 6.51 5.72 -12.60
N CYS A 318 5.43 5.50 -11.87
CA CYS A 318 4.95 4.16 -11.53
C CYS A 318 3.55 4.16 -10.91
N TYR A 319 2.99 2.95 -10.78
CA TYR A 319 1.90 2.64 -9.87
C TYR A 319 2.42 2.09 -8.54
N LEU A 320 1.77 2.46 -7.44
CA LEU A 320 1.94 1.83 -6.14
C LEU A 320 0.65 1.09 -5.77
N GLY A 321 0.78 -0.17 -5.33
CA GLY A 321 -0.36 -1.02 -4.93
C GLY A 321 -0.06 -2.05 -3.85
N GLY A 322 -1.03 -2.94 -3.63
CA GLY A 322 -1.09 -3.90 -2.52
C GLY A 322 -1.70 -5.24 -2.92
N HIS A 323 -2.68 -5.71 -2.13
CA HIS A 323 -3.59 -6.84 -2.40
C HIS A 323 -2.97 -8.23 -2.25
N ASP A 324 -1.81 -8.47 -2.86
CA ASP A 324 -1.23 -9.83 -2.88
C ASP A 324 -0.36 -10.15 -1.65
N HIS A 325 -0.22 -9.18 -0.74
CA HIS A 325 0.49 -9.31 0.52
C HIS A 325 1.94 -9.76 0.38
N PHE A 326 2.63 -9.33 -0.68
CA PHE A 326 4.06 -9.56 -0.86
C PHE A 326 4.71 -8.41 -1.64
N THR A 327 6.02 -8.27 -1.48
CA THR A 327 6.79 -7.24 -2.17
C THR A 327 7.18 -7.72 -3.56
N THR A 328 6.74 -7.00 -4.59
CA THR A 328 7.19 -7.23 -5.96
C THR A 328 7.14 -5.96 -6.80
N ASN A 329 7.71 -6.03 -7.99
CA ASN A 329 7.51 -5.07 -9.05
C ASN A 329 7.39 -5.81 -10.38
N PHE A 330 6.64 -5.23 -11.31
CA PHE A 330 6.49 -5.81 -12.64
C PHE A 330 6.18 -4.76 -13.70
N ASP A 331 6.41 -5.19 -14.92
CA ASP A 331 6.13 -4.43 -16.13
C ASP A 331 4.72 -4.74 -16.59
N ILE A 332 3.97 -3.70 -16.91
CA ILE A 332 2.66 -3.83 -17.53
C ILE A 332 2.86 -3.90 -19.04
N HIS A 333 2.45 -5.02 -19.61
CA HIS A 333 2.55 -5.35 -21.03
C HIS A 333 1.19 -5.66 -21.62
N ASP A 334 1.14 -5.96 -22.92
CA ASP A 334 -0.05 -6.42 -23.63
C ASP A 334 -1.17 -5.36 -23.71
N LEU A 335 -0.77 -4.09 -23.75
CA LEU A 335 -1.69 -2.97 -24.01
C LEU A 335 -1.84 -2.78 -25.52
N GLU A 336 -3.05 -2.53 -26.01
CA GLU A 336 -3.28 -2.36 -27.45
C GLU A 336 -2.52 -1.14 -28.01
N ASN A 337 -2.39 -0.09 -27.19
CA ASN A 337 -1.67 1.13 -27.53
C ASN A 337 -0.25 1.20 -26.96
N GLU A 338 0.36 0.07 -26.57
CA GLU A 338 1.71 0.02 -25.98
C GLU A 338 2.75 0.68 -26.90
N ASN A 339 3.42 1.71 -26.39
CA ASN A 339 4.49 2.39 -27.11
C ASN A 339 5.83 1.70 -26.85
N LYS A 340 6.26 0.88 -27.81
CA LYS A 340 7.51 0.11 -27.74
C LYS A 340 8.79 0.95 -27.75
N SER A 341 8.69 2.26 -28.01
CA SER A 341 9.85 3.17 -27.98
C SER A 341 10.19 3.67 -26.58
N ILE A 342 9.34 3.44 -25.58
CA ILE A 342 9.56 3.79 -24.18
C ILE A 342 9.50 2.54 -23.30
N PRO A 343 10.13 2.54 -22.10
CA PRO A 343 10.04 1.41 -21.19
C PRO A 343 8.59 1.10 -20.79
N PRO A 344 8.24 -0.16 -20.50
CA PRO A 344 6.91 -0.53 -19.99
C PRO A 344 6.54 0.22 -18.72
N GLN A 345 5.24 0.41 -18.48
CA GLN A 345 4.77 0.99 -17.23
C GLN A 345 5.14 0.05 -16.07
N LYS A 346 5.52 0.63 -14.92
CA LYS A 346 5.93 -0.14 -13.74
C LYS A 346 4.85 -0.09 -12.66
N MET A 347 4.55 -1.24 -12.07
CA MET A 347 3.76 -1.32 -10.84
C MET A 347 4.61 -1.94 -9.72
N LEU A 348 4.56 -1.33 -8.54
CA LEU A 348 5.22 -1.83 -7.33
C LEU A 348 4.15 -2.22 -6.31
N LEU A 349 4.19 -3.47 -5.86
CA LEU A 349 3.33 -3.97 -4.79
C LEU A 349 4.09 -3.96 -3.47
N CYS A 350 3.45 -3.46 -2.42
CA CYS A 350 3.94 -3.59 -1.06
C CYS A 350 3.31 -4.81 -0.38
N THR A 351 4.11 -5.49 0.43
CA THR A 351 3.61 -6.54 1.32
C THR A 351 2.72 -5.98 2.42
N ASN A 352 1.96 -6.89 3.04
CA ASN A 352 1.12 -6.60 4.19
C ASN A 352 1.93 -6.32 5.48
N GLN A 353 1.33 -5.57 6.41
CA GLN A 353 2.05 -5.13 7.60
C GLN A 353 2.07 -6.14 8.77
N ALA A 354 1.22 -7.17 8.80
CA ALA A 354 1.06 -8.04 9.97
C ALA A 354 1.24 -9.55 9.65
N PRO A 355 1.82 -10.37 10.56
CA PRO A 355 1.98 -11.81 10.30
C PRO A 355 0.67 -12.58 10.18
N SER A 356 -0.40 -12.08 10.82
CA SER A 356 -1.73 -12.70 10.83
C SER A 356 -2.37 -12.80 9.44
N GLU A 357 -1.90 -12.01 8.49
CA GLU A 357 -2.49 -11.87 7.15
C GLU A 357 -1.42 -12.16 6.08
N VAL A 358 -0.37 -12.92 6.37
CA VAL A 358 0.68 -13.19 5.37
C VAL A 358 0.12 -13.94 4.15
N GLY A 359 0.34 -13.39 2.95
CA GLY A 359 -0.14 -14.00 1.71
C GLY A 359 0.60 -15.31 1.40
N ILE A 360 -0.08 -16.45 1.40
CA ILE A 360 0.59 -17.76 1.26
C ILE A 360 0.93 -18.13 -0.20
N ILE A 361 0.28 -17.50 -1.18
CA ILE A 361 0.44 -17.85 -2.60
C ILE A 361 1.83 -17.45 -3.10
N TYR A 362 2.16 -16.15 -2.97
CA TYR A 362 3.42 -15.58 -3.46
C TYR A 362 4.44 -15.29 -2.37
N ASN A 363 4.01 -14.99 -1.14
CA ASN A 363 4.95 -14.58 -0.12
C ASN A 363 5.78 -15.79 0.35
N ARG A 364 7.09 -15.60 0.37
CA ARG A 364 8.09 -16.56 0.86
C ARG A 364 8.94 -15.95 1.97
N VAL A 365 8.60 -14.77 2.46
CA VAL A 365 9.25 -14.11 3.57
C VAL A 365 8.69 -14.68 4.88
N ILE A 366 9.56 -15.07 5.81
CA ILE A 366 9.14 -15.50 7.15
C ILE A 366 8.50 -14.33 7.87
N ARG A 367 7.33 -14.55 8.46
CA ARG A 367 6.58 -13.56 9.25
C ARG A 367 6.15 -14.20 10.56
N GLU A 368 6.70 -13.71 11.66
CA GLU A 368 6.40 -14.23 13.01
C GLU A 368 5.92 -13.10 13.91
N VAL A 369 4.87 -13.37 14.68
CA VAL A 369 4.30 -12.47 15.68
C VAL A 369 5.37 -12.08 16.70
N ASP A 370 5.41 -10.80 17.07
CA ASP A 370 6.29 -10.26 18.11
C ASP A 370 7.78 -10.59 17.88
N SER A 371 8.21 -10.57 16.62
CA SER A 371 9.60 -10.80 16.18
C SER A 371 10.12 -9.66 15.30
N LEU A 372 11.41 -9.72 14.91
CA LEU A 372 11.99 -8.79 13.92
C LEU A 372 11.27 -8.85 12.56
N SER A 373 10.62 -10.00 12.27
CA SER A 373 9.87 -10.22 11.04
C SER A 373 8.37 -9.88 11.14
N SER A 374 7.93 -9.38 12.29
CA SER A 374 6.51 -9.06 12.52
C SER A 374 6.01 -7.98 11.58
N ASN A 375 6.76 -6.89 11.46
CA ASN A 375 6.44 -5.77 10.59
C ASN A 375 7.18 -5.87 9.25
N SER A 376 6.56 -5.32 8.21
CA SER A 376 7.19 -5.15 6.91
C SER A 376 6.53 -4.01 6.14
N PHE A 377 7.36 -3.22 5.45
CA PHE A 377 6.93 -2.24 4.47
C PHE A 377 8.07 -1.82 3.55
N CYS A 378 7.71 -1.22 2.41
CA CYS A 378 8.67 -0.74 1.41
C CYS A 378 9.07 0.71 1.67
N ILE A 379 10.31 1.04 1.33
CA ILE A 379 10.84 2.39 1.34
C ILE A 379 11.42 2.67 -0.04
N TYR A 380 10.94 3.72 -0.68
CA TYR A 380 11.40 4.13 -2.01
C TYR A 380 12.23 5.39 -1.93
N ALA A 381 13.33 5.45 -2.68
CA ALA A 381 14.03 6.69 -3.02
C ALA A 381 13.97 6.86 -4.54
N ILE A 382 13.19 7.83 -5.00
CA ILE A 382 12.91 8.10 -6.41
C ILE A 382 13.89 9.14 -6.92
N ASP A 383 14.62 8.76 -7.96
CA ASP A 383 15.51 9.64 -8.69
C ASP A 383 14.86 10.08 -10.00
N THR A 384 14.41 11.33 -10.02
CA THR A 384 13.82 12.01 -11.19
C THR A 384 14.84 12.49 -12.20
N LYS A 385 16.13 12.50 -11.85
CA LYS A 385 17.22 12.84 -12.77
C LYS A 385 17.78 11.61 -13.44
N GLU A 386 18.07 10.57 -12.66
CA GLU A 386 18.57 9.28 -13.18
C GLU A 386 17.47 8.37 -13.73
N LYS A 387 16.19 8.73 -13.53
CA LYS A 387 15.02 7.95 -13.95
C LYS A 387 14.96 6.54 -13.34
N LYS A 388 15.30 6.44 -12.05
CA LYS A 388 15.35 5.18 -11.29
C LYS A 388 14.56 5.27 -9.98
N ILE A 389 14.00 4.14 -9.55
CA ILE A 389 13.43 3.93 -8.23
C ILE A 389 14.36 2.98 -7.48
N TYR A 390 14.86 3.43 -6.34
CA TYR A 390 15.62 2.60 -5.40
C TYR A 390 14.67 2.11 -4.32
N ILE A 391 14.68 0.82 -4.04
CA ILE A 391 13.79 0.19 -3.06
C ILE A 391 14.61 -0.41 -1.95
N THR A 392 14.24 -0.12 -0.71
CA THR A 392 14.69 -0.86 0.46
C THR A 392 13.51 -1.12 1.40
N PHE A 393 13.76 -1.70 2.57
CA PHE A 393 12.73 -2.31 3.40
C PHE A 393 12.92 -2.01 4.88
N PHE A 394 11.80 -1.97 5.59
CA PHE A 394 11.76 -2.09 7.04
C PHE A 394 11.29 -3.51 7.42
N GLY A 395 11.90 -4.10 8.45
CA GLY A 395 11.52 -5.43 8.93
C GLY A 395 11.72 -6.53 7.89
N ALA A 396 10.73 -7.42 7.75
CA ALA A 396 10.84 -8.63 6.94
C ALA A 396 10.80 -8.33 5.44
N TYR A 397 11.80 -8.77 4.66
CA TYR A 397 11.77 -8.60 3.19
C TYR A 397 12.42 -9.74 2.42
N LYS A 398 13.28 -10.54 3.06
CA LYS A 398 14.10 -11.55 2.41
C LYS A 398 13.31 -12.86 2.25
N PRO A 399 13.05 -13.33 1.02
CA PRO A 399 12.42 -14.62 0.78
C PRO A 399 13.33 -15.78 1.24
N THR A 400 12.73 -16.86 1.76
CA THR A 400 13.45 -18.06 2.22
C THR A 400 14.08 -18.85 1.09
N ASP A 401 13.53 -18.76 -0.11
CA ASP A 401 13.98 -19.42 -1.32
C ASP A 401 15.04 -18.62 -2.10
N LYS A 402 15.39 -17.41 -1.64
CA LYS A 402 16.38 -16.52 -2.29
C LYS A 402 17.40 -15.99 -1.30
N ALA A 403 18.46 -16.78 -1.08
CA ALA A 403 19.55 -16.42 -0.18
C ALA A 403 20.25 -15.08 -0.55
N GLU A 404 20.31 -14.73 -1.83
CA GLU A 404 20.95 -13.51 -2.34
C GLU A 404 19.97 -12.36 -2.63
N TYR A 405 18.78 -12.35 -2.03
CA TYR A 405 17.83 -11.27 -2.24
C TYR A 405 18.44 -9.92 -1.82
N PRO A 406 18.49 -8.93 -2.74
CA PRO A 406 19.26 -7.72 -2.52
C PRO A 406 18.60 -6.82 -1.47
N LYS A 407 19.43 -6.20 -0.62
CA LYS A 407 18.99 -5.20 0.39
C LYS A 407 18.43 -3.92 -0.25
N ILE A 408 18.86 -3.65 -1.48
CA ILE A 408 18.48 -2.51 -2.31
C ILE A 408 18.17 -3.02 -3.71
N GLN A 409 16.98 -2.73 -4.22
CA GLN A 409 16.62 -2.97 -5.62
C GLN A 409 16.61 -1.65 -6.39
N ILE A 410 16.87 -1.71 -7.69
CA ILE A 410 16.93 -0.53 -8.56
C ILE A 410 16.08 -0.82 -9.80
N ILE A 411 15.10 0.03 -10.07
CA ILE A 411 14.16 -0.10 -11.19
C ILE A 411 14.24 1.16 -12.06
N PRO A 412 14.66 1.07 -13.33
CA PRO A 412 14.50 2.17 -14.27
C PRO A 412 13.03 2.29 -14.69
N TYR A 413 12.51 3.52 -14.79
CA TYR A 413 11.13 3.77 -15.24
C TYR A 413 11.03 4.65 -16.50
N SER A 414 12.16 5.20 -16.96
CA SER A 414 12.26 5.95 -18.21
C SER A 414 13.65 5.72 -18.80
N GLN A 415 13.83 5.99 -20.09
CA GLN A 415 15.17 5.97 -20.69
C GLN A 415 15.97 7.12 -20.07
N SER A 416 17.09 6.80 -19.41
CA SER A 416 18.05 7.83 -19.05
C SER A 416 18.57 8.44 -20.35
N GLU A 417 18.58 9.77 -20.48
CA GLU A 417 19.39 10.42 -21.50
C GLU A 417 20.83 9.93 -21.28
N VAL A 418 21.29 9.02 -22.12
CA VAL A 418 22.68 8.60 -22.15
C VAL A 418 23.43 9.84 -22.61
N SER A 419 24.10 10.52 -21.68
CA SER A 419 25.15 11.48 -22.04
C SER A 419 26.05 10.79 -23.08
N PRO A 420 26.38 11.40 -24.23
CA PRO A 420 27.09 10.75 -25.34
C PRO A 420 28.50 10.20 -25.03
N ASN A 421 28.96 10.24 -23.76
CA ASN A 421 30.34 9.98 -23.37
C ASN A 421 30.48 8.88 -22.29
N SER A 422 29.76 7.78 -22.39
CA SER A 422 30.16 6.54 -21.69
C SER A 422 30.05 5.31 -22.58
N SER A 423 30.89 5.29 -23.62
CA SER A 423 31.34 4.03 -24.18
C SER A 423 32.12 3.27 -23.09
N LEU A 424 31.53 2.21 -22.55
CA LEU A 424 32.17 0.97 -22.08
C LEU A 424 31.09 0.09 -21.41
N SER A 425 30.29 -0.58 -22.25
CA SER A 425 29.58 -1.79 -21.83
C SER A 425 30.32 -2.99 -22.42
N GLU A 426 31.02 -3.73 -21.56
CA GLU A 426 31.56 -5.05 -21.88
C GLU A 426 30.41 -5.98 -22.29
N ASN A 427 30.45 -6.40 -23.55
CA ASN A 427 29.60 -7.45 -24.08
C ASN A 427 30.00 -8.79 -23.48
N VAL A 428 29.25 -9.28 -22.48
CA VAL A 428 29.25 -10.71 -22.15
C VAL A 428 28.26 -11.40 -23.08
N LYS A 429 28.77 -11.85 -24.22
CA LYS A 429 28.09 -12.81 -25.10
C LYS A 429 27.98 -14.16 -24.36
N ILE A 430 26.78 -14.56 -24.01
CA ILE A 430 26.50 -15.96 -23.66
C ILE A 430 26.43 -16.74 -24.98
N ASN A 431 27.46 -17.54 -25.22
CA ASN A 431 27.52 -18.49 -26.32
C ASN A 431 26.39 -19.53 -26.17
N GLN A 432 25.50 -19.57 -27.15
CA GLN A 432 24.75 -20.77 -27.49
C GLN A 432 25.74 -21.82 -27.99
N LEU A 433 25.86 -22.92 -27.25
CA LEU A 433 26.49 -24.14 -27.75
C LEU A 433 25.39 -25.05 -28.26
N GLU A 434 25.27 -25.10 -29.59
CA GLU A 434 24.67 -26.22 -30.31
C GLU A 434 25.62 -27.44 -30.31
N LYS A 435 24.99 -28.63 -30.25
CA LYS A 435 25.44 -29.97 -30.70
C LYS A 435 26.37 -30.78 -29.78
N MET A 436 25.79 -31.78 -29.12
CA MET A 436 25.73 -33.18 -29.58
C MET A 436 24.55 -33.91 -28.95
#